data_AF-A0A2N0VLS0-F1
#
_entry.id   AF-A0A2N0VLS0-F1
#
_cell.length_a   1.000
_cell.length_b   1.000
_cell.length_c   1.000
_cell.angle_alpha   90.00
_cell.angle_beta   90.00
_cell.angle_gamma   90.00
#
_symmetry.space_group_name_H-M   'P 1'
#
loop_
_entity.id
_entity.type
_entity.pdbx_description
1 polymer ?
#
loop_
_entity_poly.entity_id
_entity_poly.type
_entity_poly.pdbx_seq_one_letter_code
_entity_poly.pdbx_strand_id
1 'polypeptide(L)' 'MKNWHWIILGILFLVTLVFEFTFLADYDSHWWNSIPAFYAIFGFVSCIVIIYFAKFIAKNIVNRDINYYD' A
#
# COMPACT_ATOMS: atom_id res chain seq x y z
N MET A 1 -22.47 8.45 3.61
CA MET A 1 -21.15 8.11 3.02
C MET A 1 -21.41 7.39 1.72
N LYS A 2 -20.87 7.86 0.60
CA LYS A 2 -21.21 7.31 -0.72
C LYS A 2 -20.36 6.06 -0.96
N ASN A 3 -21.00 4.91 -1.19
CA ASN A 3 -20.33 3.60 -1.28
C ASN A 3 -19.40 3.44 -2.51
N TRP A 4 -19.32 4.46 -3.36
CA TRP A 4 -18.54 4.47 -4.60
C TRP A 4 -17.05 4.16 -4.38
N HIS A 5 -16.46 4.64 -3.29
CA HIS A 5 -15.04 4.38 -3.00
C HIS A 5 -14.76 2.89 -2.76
N TRP A 6 -15.68 2.17 -2.12
CA TRP A 6 -15.56 0.72 -1.93
C TRP A 6 -15.68 -0.04 -3.24
N ILE A 7 -16.54 0.43 -4.15
CA ILE A 7 -16.69 -0.13 -5.49
C ILE A 7 -15.40 0.08 -6.28
N ILE A 8 -14.82 1.29 -6.28
CA ILE A 8 -13.55 1.56 -6.96
C ILE A 8 -12.44 0.66 -6.40
N LEU A 9 -12.30 0.59 -5.06
CA LEU A 9 -11.26 -0.22 -4.43
C LEU A 9 -11.40 -1.70 -4.78
N GLY A 10 -12.63 -2.23 -4.77
CA GLY A 10 -12.90 -3.61 -5.19
C GLY A 10 -12.51 -3.86 -6.64
N ILE A 11 -12.87 -2.94 -7.55
CA ILE A 11 -12.49 -3.04 -8.97
C ILE A 11 -10.97 -3.00 -9.14
N LEU A 12 -10.30 -2.05 -8.49
CA LEU A 12 -8.84 -1.92 -8.56
C LEU A 12 -8.15 -3.20 -8.09
N PHE A 13 -8.59 -3.76 -6.97
CA PHE A 13 -8.05 -5.01 -6.42
C PHE A 13 -8.26 -6.18 -7.39
N LEU A 14 -9.46 -6.34 -7.95
CA LEU A 14 -9.75 -7.38 -8.94
C LEU A 14 -8.88 -7.23 -10.18
N VAL A 15 -8.69 -6.01 -10.68
CA VAL A 15 -7.81 -5.74 -11.82
C VAL A 15 -6.38 -6.17 -11.49
N THR A 16 -5.85 -5.81 -10.31
CA THR A 16 -4.51 -6.24 -9.88
C THR A 16 -4.38 -7.77 -9.87
N LEU A 17 -5.37 -8.49 -9.33
CA LEU A 17 -5.34 -9.96 -9.33
C LEU A 17 -5.38 -10.55 -10.74
N VAL A 18 -6.25 -10.03 -11.61
CA VAL A 18 -6.30 -10.47 -13.01
C VAL A 18 -4.95 -10.30 -13.66
N PHE A 19 -4.32 -9.12 -13.52
CA PHE A 19 -3.01 -8.88 -14.08
C PHE A 19 -1.93 -9.83 -13.56
N GLU A 20 -1.92 -10.07 -12.24
CA GLU A 20 -0.97 -10.97 -11.61
C GLU A 20 -1.07 -12.39 -12.17
N PHE A 21 -2.28 -12.95 -12.24
CA PHE A 21 -2.49 -14.31 -12.71
C PHE A 21 -2.42 -14.47 -14.23
N THR A 22 -2.76 -13.45 -15.03
CA THR A 22 -2.75 -13.59 -16.50
C THR A 22 -1.43 -13.18 -17.16
N PHE A 23 -0.65 -12.28 -16.53
CA PHE A 23 0.58 -11.75 -17.14
C PHE A 23 1.85 -12.07 -16.35
N LEU A 24 1.76 -12.22 -15.02
CA LEU A 24 2.95 -12.36 -14.17
C LEU A 24 3.20 -13.77 -13.66
N ALA A 25 2.18 -14.65 -13.64
CA ALA A 25 2.29 -16.02 -13.15
C ALA A 25 3.30 -16.87 -13.94
N ASP A 26 3.37 -16.71 -15.26
CA ASP A 26 4.31 -17.44 -16.14
C ASP A 26 5.59 -16.65 -16.46
N TYR A 27 5.65 -15.36 -16.08
CA TYR A 27 6.84 -14.52 -16.28
C TYR A 27 7.84 -14.77 -15.14
N ASP A 28 8.72 -15.75 -15.35
CA ASP A 28 9.78 -16.22 -14.45
C ASP A 28 10.87 -15.15 -14.21
N SER A 29 10.51 -14.03 -13.58
CA SER A 29 11.45 -12.94 -13.30
C SER A 29 11.81 -12.83 -11.82
N HIS A 30 10.94 -13.25 -10.89
CA HIS A 30 11.16 -13.06 -9.47
C HIS A 30 10.46 -14.12 -8.59
N TRP A 31 11.10 -14.51 -7.49
CA TRP A 31 10.62 -15.52 -6.53
C TRP A 31 9.28 -15.20 -5.88
N TRP A 32 8.92 -13.91 -5.77
CA TRP A 32 7.66 -13.50 -5.18
C TRP A 32 6.45 -13.73 -6.08
N ASN A 33 6.64 -13.99 -7.38
CA ASN A 33 5.54 -14.36 -8.28
C ASN A 33 4.91 -15.71 -7.91
N SER A 34 5.62 -16.54 -7.13
CA SER A 34 5.07 -17.78 -6.55
C SER A 34 4.11 -17.53 -5.39
N ILE A 35 4.05 -16.31 -4.84
CA ILE A 35 3.16 -15.94 -3.75
C ILE A 35 1.88 -15.37 -4.37
N PRO A 36 0.71 -15.99 -4.18
CA PRO A 36 -0.52 -15.48 -4.76
C PRO A 36 -0.93 -14.15 -4.12
N ALA A 37 -1.44 -13.24 -4.95
CA ALA A 37 -1.82 -11.88 -4.59
C ALA A 37 -0.65 -11.03 -4.03
N PHE A 38 0.60 -11.38 -4.37
CA PHE A 38 1.78 -10.73 -3.80
C PHE A 38 1.75 -9.22 -3.98
N TYR A 39 1.43 -8.74 -5.18
CA TYR A 39 1.48 -7.32 -5.50
C TYR A 39 0.38 -6.53 -4.78
N ALA A 40 -0.80 -7.11 -4.63
CA ALA A 40 -1.88 -6.50 -3.88
C ALA A 40 -1.56 -6.42 -2.38
N ILE A 41 -1.01 -7.49 -1.80
CA ILE A 41 -0.57 -7.54 -0.40
C ILE A 41 0.57 -6.55 -0.18
N PHE A 42 1.59 -6.58 -1.03
CA PHE A 42 2.75 -5.70 -0.93
C PHE A 42 2.35 -4.23 -1.03
N GLY A 43 1.48 -3.87 -1.98
CA GLY A 43 0.94 -2.51 -2.09
C GLY A 43 0.17 -2.07 -0.86
N PHE A 44 -0.70 -2.93 -0.33
CA PHE A 44 -1.47 -2.63 0.88
C PHE A 44 -0.59 -2.45 2.13
N VAL A 45 0.34 -3.39 2.35
CA VAL A 45 1.31 -3.32 3.46
C VAL A 45 2.20 -2.08 3.31
N SER A 46 2.65 -1.77 2.10
CA SER A 46 3.46 -0.57 1.84
C SER A 46 2.71 0.71 2.20
N CYS A 47 1.43 0.82 1.84
CA CYS A 47 0.59 1.95 2.24
C CYS A 47 0.50 2.09 3.76
N ILE A 48 0.27 0.98 4.47
CA ILE A 48 0.24 0.96 5.94
C ILE A 48 1.58 1.45 6.50
N VAL A 49 2.69 0.85 6.04
CA VAL A 49 4.04 1.20 6.48
C VAL A 49 4.31 2.69 6.25
N ILE A 50 3.99 3.23 5.08
CA ILE A 50 4.17 4.65 4.75
C ILE A 50 3.38 5.54 5.71
N ILE A 51 2.12 5.21 6.01
CA ILE A 51 1.29 5.99 6.94
C ILE A 51 1.91 6.03 8.33
N TYR A 52 2.33 4.89 8.87
CA TYR A 52 2.92 4.82 10.20
C TYR A 52 4.30 5.46 10.25
N PHE A 53 5.10 5.26 9.22
CA PHE A 53 6.42 5.86 9.10
C PHE A 53 6.33 7.39 9.00
N ALA A 54 5.39 7.91 8.20
CA ALA A 54 5.12 9.35 8.11
C ALA A 54 4.68 9.92 9.47
N LYS A 55 3.79 9.23 10.19
CA LYS A 55 3.38 9.63 11.55
C LYS A 55 4.56 9.63 12.52
N PHE A 56 5.43 8.64 12.44
CA PHE A 56 6.63 8.55 13.27
C PHE A 56 7.59 9.72 13.01
N ILE A 57 7.87 10.03 11.75
CA ILE A 57 8.70 11.18 11.37
C ILE A 57 8.05 12.49 11.83
N ALA A 58 6.75 12.66 11.56
CA ALA A 58 6.01 13.85 11.94
C ALA A 58 6.11 14.09 13.46
N LYS A 59 5.89 13.04 14.27
CA LYS A 59 5.94 13.14 15.73
C LYS A 59 7.35 13.41 16.27
N ASN A 60 8.36 12.72 15.78
CA ASN A 60 9.68 12.71 16.43
C ASN A 60 10.68 13.72 15.84
N ILE A 61 10.49 14.14 14.59
CA ILE A 61 11.47 14.95 13.86
C ILE A 61 10.87 16.30 13.47
N VAL A 62 9.64 16.31 12.96
CA VAL A 62 9.05 17.52 12.35
C VAL A 62 8.33 18.37 13.39
N ASN A 63 7.56 17.75 14.29
CA ASN A 63 6.84 18.47 15.33
C ASN A 63 7.84 19.08 16.31
N ARG A 64 7.91 20.41 16.32
CA ARG A 64 8.65 21.18 17.32
C ARG A 64 7.86 21.28 18.62
N ASP A 65 8.60 21.41 19.72
CA ASP A 65 8.01 21.72 21.02
C ASP A 65 7.28 23.07 20.97
N ILE A 66 6.21 23.15 21.74
CA ILE A 66 5.31 24.30 21.79
C ILE A 66 6.02 25.53 22.37
N ASN A 67 7.02 25.31 23.23
CA ASN A 67 7.79 26.37 23.90
C ASN A 67 9.05 26.76 23.11
N TYR A 68 9.12 26.52 21.80
CA TYR A 68 10.34 26.81 21.03
C TYR A 68 10.67 28.31 20.94
N TYR A 69 9.68 29.19 21.13
CA TYR A 69 9.85 30.66 21.07
C TYR A 69 9.59 31.37 22.41
N ASP A 70 9.28 30.60 23.46
CA ASP A 70 9.25 31.09 24.84
C ASP A 70 10.63 30.89 25.49
#